data_AF-A0A1W6EVN5-F1
#
_entry.id   AF-A0A1W6EVN5-F1
#
_cell.length_a   1.000
_cell.length_b   1.000
_cell.length_c   1.000
_cell.angle_alpha   90.00
_cell.angle_beta   90.00
_cell.angle_gamma   90.00
#
_symmetry.space_group_name_H-M   'P 1'
#
loop_
_entity.id
_entity.type
_entity.pdbx_description
1 polymer ?
#
loop_
_entity_poly.entity_id
_entity_poly.type
_entity_poly.pdbx_seq_one_letter_code
_entity_poly.pdbx_strand_id
1 'polypeptide(L)'
;VNHRWLGGTLTNWNTIQKRIKRLKDLKAMEEDGTFDRLPKKEVALLNKQKDKLEKFLGGIEDMPHTPDVLFVVDPRKEQIAIKEAQKLNIPVVAMVDTNSDPDQVDVIIPS
;
A
#
# COMPACT_ATOMS: atom_id res chain seq x y z
N VAL A 1 5.44 -2.74 2.12
CA VAL A 1 5.13 -1.92 0.92
C VAL A 1 6.44 -1.53 0.29
N ASN A 2 6.68 -1.94 -0.96
CA ASN A 2 8.02 -1.92 -1.55
C ASN A 2 8.13 -0.86 -2.67
N HIS A 3 6.99 -0.24 -2.98
CA HIS A 3 6.85 0.83 -3.94
C HIS A 3 6.31 2.07 -3.24
N ARG A 4 6.13 3.16 -4.00
CA ARG A 4 5.67 4.44 -3.48
C ARG A 4 4.40 4.30 -2.63
N TRP A 5 4.45 4.85 -1.43
CA TRP A 5 3.29 5.04 -0.57
C TRP A 5 2.27 5.96 -1.23
N LEU A 6 1.04 5.47 -1.40
CA LEU A 6 -0.07 6.28 -1.90
C LEU A 6 -0.67 7.05 -0.72
N GLY A 7 -0.78 8.36 -0.84
CA GLY A 7 -1.47 9.17 0.16
C GLY A 7 -2.93 8.73 0.30
N GLY A 8 -3.42 8.61 1.53
CA GLY A 8 -4.73 8.07 1.85
C GLY A 8 -4.75 6.55 2.07
N THR A 9 -3.59 5.90 2.14
CA THR A 9 -3.52 4.44 2.30
C THR A 9 -4.03 3.98 3.66
N LEU A 10 -3.71 4.71 4.74
CA LEU A 10 -4.23 4.40 6.07
C LEU A 10 -5.46 5.24 6.38
N THR A 11 -5.39 6.54 6.08
CA THR A 11 -6.46 7.50 6.44
C THR A 11 -7.76 7.30 5.66
N ASN A 12 -7.72 6.69 4.47
CA ASN A 12 -8.90 6.37 3.66
C ASN A 12 -9.00 4.87 3.37
N TRP A 13 -8.92 4.07 4.44
CA TRP A 13 -8.93 2.61 4.39
C TRP A 13 -10.11 2.01 3.60
N ASN A 14 -11.33 2.55 3.79
CA ASN A 14 -12.52 2.08 3.08
C ASN A 14 -12.37 2.15 1.55
N THR A 15 -11.69 3.18 1.03
CA THR A 15 -11.44 3.31 -0.42
C THR A 15 -10.34 2.35 -0.88
N ILE A 16 -9.31 2.16 -0.06
CA ILE A 16 -8.23 1.20 -0.33
C ILE A 16 -8.76 -0.23 -0.35
N GLN A 17 -9.61 -0.62 0.59
CA GLN A 17 -10.26 -1.92 0.61
C GLN A 17 -11.07 -2.17 -0.66
N LYS A 18 -11.81 -1.17 -1.16
CA LYS A 18 -12.52 -1.28 -2.45
C LYS A 18 -11.55 -1.51 -3.61
N ARG A 19 -10.36 -0.90 -3.59
CA ARG A 19 -9.32 -1.11 -4.62
C ARG A 19 -8.64 -2.47 -4.51
N ILE A 20 -8.42 -2.97 -3.29
CA ILE A 20 -7.92 -4.34 -3.05
C ILE A 20 -8.94 -5.36 -3.52
N LYS A 21 -10.23 -5.17 -3.21
CA LYS A 21 -11.30 -6.02 -3.74
C LYS A 21 -11.29 -6.04 -5.27
N ARG A 22 -11.15 -4.87 -5.90
CA ARG A 22 -11.03 -4.78 -7.37
C ARG A 22 -9.80 -5.53 -7.91
N LEU A 23 -8.68 -5.52 -7.20
CA LEU A 23 -7.49 -6.31 -7.57
C LEU A 23 -7.80 -7.81 -7.52
N LYS A 24 -8.44 -8.28 -6.44
CA LYS A 24 -8.86 -9.70 -6.30
C LYS A 24 -9.85 -10.11 -7.40
N ASP A 25 -10.82 -9.26 -7.72
CA ASP A 25 -11.77 -9.50 -8.81
C ASP A 25 -11.03 -9.64 -10.16
N LEU A 26 -10.02 -8.80 -10.43
CA LEU A 26 -9.23 -8.86 -11.66
C LEU A 26 -8.38 -10.14 -11.74
N LYS A 27 -7.78 -10.59 -10.62
CA LYS A 27 -7.04 -11.86 -10.55
C LYS A 27 -7.96 -13.05 -10.81
N ALA A 28 -9.15 -13.06 -10.20
CA ALA A 28 -10.15 -14.10 -10.42
C ALA A 28 -10.62 -14.15 -11.90
N MET A 29 -10.88 -13.00 -12.52
CA MET A 29 -11.28 -12.94 -13.93
C MET A 29 -10.22 -13.49 -14.89
N GLU A 30 -8.94 -13.30 -14.55
CA GLU A 30 -7.82 -13.84 -15.31
C GLU A 30 -7.68 -15.36 -15.12
N GLU A 31 -7.83 -15.85 -13.89
CA GLU A 31 -7.80 -17.29 -13.58
C GLU A 31 -8.99 -18.05 -14.21
N ASP A 32 -10.18 -17.45 -14.20
CA ASP A 32 -11.41 -18.03 -14.78
C ASP A 32 -11.41 -18.03 -16.32
N GLY A 33 -10.39 -17.49 -16.98
CA GLY A 33 -10.31 -17.40 -18.45
C GLY A 33 -11.29 -16.40 -19.06
N THR A 34 -11.84 -15.46 -18.26
CA THR A 34 -12.75 -14.42 -18.76
C THR A 34 -12.06 -13.50 -19.76
N PHE A 35 -10.75 -13.29 -19.60
CA PHE A 35 -9.96 -12.45 -20.49
C PHE A 35 -9.91 -13.01 -21.93
N ASP A 36 -10.00 -14.32 -22.12
CA ASP A 36 -9.98 -14.94 -23.45
C ASP A 36 -11.25 -14.67 -24.26
N ARG A 37 -12.35 -14.29 -23.57
CA ARG A 37 -13.64 -13.96 -24.19
C ARG A 37 -13.75 -12.48 -24.57
N LEU A 38 -12.79 -11.66 -24.18
CA LEU A 38 -12.78 -10.22 -24.42
C LEU A 38 -11.88 -9.82 -25.60
N PRO A 39 -12.12 -8.67 -26.25
CA PRO A 39 -11.23 -8.14 -27.26
C PRO A 39 -9.82 -7.88 -26.68
N LYS A 40 -8.77 -8.20 -27.45
CA LYS A 40 -7.35 -8.01 -27.05
C LYS A 40 -7.03 -6.60 -26.54
N LYS A 41 -7.70 -5.58 -27.06
CA LYS A 41 -7.53 -4.18 -26.60
C LYS A 41 -8.02 -3.99 -25.16
N GLU A 42 -9.15 -4.60 -24.79
CA GLU A 42 -9.72 -4.50 -23.45
C GLU A 42 -8.89 -5.32 -22.46
N VAL A 43 -8.46 -6.53 -22.84
CA VAL A 43 -7.55 -7.35 -22.05
C VAL A 43 -6.26 -6.59 -21.72
N ALA A 44 -5.67 -5.90 -22.70
CA ALA A 44 -4.48 -5.08 -22.47
C ALA A 44 -4.71 -3.92 -21.48
N LEU A 45 -5.92 -3.34 -21.46
CA LEU A 45 -6.28 -2.29 -20.49
C LEU A 45 -6.45 -2.87 -19.08
N LEU A 46 -7.12 -4.02 -18.97
CA LEU A 46 -7.34 -4.73 -17.71
C LEU A 46 -6.02 -5.20 -17.09
N ASN A 47 -5.10 -5.75 -17.89
CA ASN A 47 -3.76 -6.13 -17.45
C ASN A 47 -2.98 -4.92 -16.92
N LYS A 48 -2.95 -3.81 -17.66
CA LYS A 48 -2.32 -2.57 -17.17
C LYS A 48 -2.93 -2.08 -15.85
N GLN A 49 -4.23 -2.23 -15.68
CA GLN A 49 -4.90 -1.86 -14.43
C GLN A 49 -4.51 -2.80 -13.28
N LYS A 50 -4.52 -4.12 -13.53
CA LYS A 50 -4.08 -5.15 -12.58
C LYS A 50 -2.64 -4.88 -12.15
N ASP A 51 -1.70 -4.78 -13.08
CA ASP A 51 -0.28 -4.55 -12.81
C ASP A 51 -0.05 -3.30 -11.95
N LYS A 52 -0.79 -2.23 -12.26
CA LYS A 52 -0.71 -0.99 -11.48
C LYS A 52 -1.23 -1.18 -10.07
N LEU A 53 -2.36 -1.86 -9.89
CA LEU A 53 -2.92 -2.12 -8.57
C LEU A 53 -2.04 -3.07 -7.76
N GLU A 54 -1.54 -4.14 -8.37
CA GLU A 54 -0.64 -5.13 -7.75
C GLU A 54 0.66 -4.47 -7.29
N LYS A 55 1.25 -3.60 -8.10
CA LYS A 55 2.46 -2.86 -7.75
C LYS A 55 2.32 -2.03 -6.47
N PHE A 56 1.16 -1.41 -6.23
CA PHE A 56 0.97 -0.53 -5.07
C PHE A 56 0.31 -1.22 -3.88
N LEU A 57 -0.63 -2.13 -4.14
CA LEU A 57 -1.51 -2.72 -3.13
C LEU A 57 -1.21 -4.19 -2.84
N GLY A 58 -0.37 -4.86 -3.65
CA GLY A 58 -0.07 -6.29 -3.45
C GLY A 58 0.52 -6.58 -2.07
N GLY A 59 1.34 -5.67 -1.53
CA GLY A 59 1.90 -5.82 -0.18
C GLY A 59 0.91 -5.63 0.98
N ILE A 60 -0.32 -5.21 0.72
CA ILE A 60 -1.39 -5.02 1.72
C ILE A 60 -2.66 -5.80 1.35
N GLU A 61 -2.58 -6.71 0.36
CA GLU A 61 -3.73 -7.42 -0.20
C GLU A 61 -4.40 -8.38 0.81
N ASP A 62 -3.59 -8.98 1.68
CA ASP A 62 -4.02 -9.95 2.68
C ASP A 62 -4.38 -9.30 4.03
N MET A 63 -4.31 -7.98 4.10
CA MET A 63 -4.52 -7.25 5.34
C MET A 63 -6.02 -7.04 5.62
N PRO A 64 -6.57 -7.57 6.73
CA PRO A 64 -8.01 -7.48 7.00
C PRO A 64 -8.44 -6.08 7.47
N HIS A 65 -7.60 -5.40 8.25
CA HIS A 65 -7.84 -4.08 8.82
C HIS A 65 -6.57 -3.23 8.79
N THR A 66 -6.65 -1.97 9.23
CA THR A 66 -5.50 -1.09 9.38
C THR A 66 -4.48 -1.66 10.37
N PRO A 67 -3.17 -1.44 10.16
CA PRO A 67 -2.13 -1.93 11.07
C PRO A 67 -2.27 -1.37 12.47
N ASP A 68 -1.95 -2.18 13.47
CA ASP A 68 -1.80 -1.74 14.86
C ASP A 68 -0.42 -1.13 15.12
N VAL A 69 0.58 -1.44 14.30
CA VAL A 69 1.94 -0.89 14.37
C VAL A 69 2.47 -0.68 12.95
N LEU A 70 3.13 0.44 12.70
CA LEU A 70 3.79 0.72 11.42
C LEU A 70 5.32 0.62 11.57
N PHE A 71 5.96 -0.19 10.74
CA PHE A 71 7.42 -0.20 10.60
C PHE A 71 7.84 0.60 9.36
N VAL A 72 8.71 1.60 9.54
CA VAL A 72 9.17 2.50 8.47
C VAL A 72 10.69 2.43 8.35
N VAL A 73 11.18 2.35 7.11
CA VAL A 73 12.60 2.49 6.79
C VAL A 73 12.81 3.88 6.21
N ASP A 74 13.78 4.63 6.73
CA ASP A 74 14.11 5.99 6.29
C ASP A 74 12.90 6.94 6.38
N PRO A 75 12.60 7.46 7.59
CA PRO A 75 11.41 8.30 7.83
C PRO A 75 11.40 9.59 6.99
N ARG A 76 12.56 10.05 6.52
CA ARG A 76 12.68 11.24 5.69
C ARG A 76 12.04 11.05 4.31
N LYS A 77 12.11 9.85 3.73
CA LYS A 77 11.47 9.54 2.44
C LYS A 77 9.98 9.21 2.61
N GLU A 78 9.61 8.58 3.73
CA GLU A 78 8.25 8.07 3.98
C GLU A 78 7.43 8.97 4.93
N GLN A 79 7.62 10.28 4.86
CA GLN A 79 6.90 11.25 5.71
C GLN A 79 5.37 11.16 5.60
N ILE A 80 4.84 10.76 4.45
CA ILE A 80 3.39 10.63 4.26
C ILE A 80 2.85 9.48 5.11
N ALA A 81 3.55 8.35 5.13
CA ALA A 81 3.17 7.19 5.94
C ALA A 81 3.15 7.53 7.43
N ILE A 82 4.19 8.24 7.90
CA ILE A 82 4.31 8.68 9.30
C ILE A 82 3.17 9.63 9.67
N LYS A 83 2.90 10.64 8.85
CA LYS A 83 1.81 11.60 9.10
C LYS A 83 0.44 10.94 9.12
N GLU A 84 0.22 9.93 8.29
CA GLU A 84 -1.03 9.18 8.30
C GLU A 84 -1.16 8.28 9.52
N ALA A 85 -0.07 7.61 9.94
CA ALA A 85 -0.03 6.80 11.15
C ALA A 85 -0.30 7.65 12.40
N GLN A 86 0.36 8.80 12.53
CA GLN A 86 0.14 9.75 13.63
C GLN A 86 -1.33 10.21 13.71
N LYS A 87 -1.96 10.51 12.57
CA LYS A 87 -3.38 10.91 12.54
C LYS A 87 -4.33 9.82 13.04
N LEU A 88 -3.95 8.56 12.87
CA LEU A 88 -4.74 7.41 13.30
C LEU A 88 -4.29 6.86 14.66
N ASN A 89 -3.35 7.53 15.34
CA ASN A 89 -2.71 7.07 16.56
C ASN A 89 -2.10 5.66 16.43
N ILE A 90 -1.55 5.33 15.26
CA ILE A 90 -0.83 4.08 15.02
C ILE A 90 0.64 4.32 15.43
N PRO A 91 1.19 3.55 16.38
CA PRO A 91 2.59 3.66 16.78
C PRO A 91 3.53 3.35 15.61
N VAL A 92 4.53 4.21 15.43
CA VAL A 92 5.53 4.12 14.37
C VAL A 92 6.87 3.69 14.95
N VAL A 93 7.36 2.55 14.47
CA VAL A 93 8.73 2.09 14.68
C VAL A 93 9.51 2.42 13.42
N ALA A 94 10.58 3.22 13.52
CA ALA A 94 11.37 3.56 12.33
C ALA A 94 12.86 3.29 12.51
N MET A 95 13.47 2.87 11.40
CA MET A 95 14.92 2.82 11.26
C MET A 95 15.41 4.19 10.79
N VAL A 96 16.16 4.88 11.66
CA VAL A 96 16.54 6.29 11.50
C VAL A 96 18.05 6.38 11.28
N ASP A 97 18.44 7.09 10.22
CA ASP A 97 19.83 7.47 9.92
C ASP A 97 20.11 8.89 10.46
N THR A 98 21.38 9.25 10.59
CA THR A 98 21.94 10.53 11.06
C THR A 98 21.34 11.80 10.46
N ASN A 99 20.62 11.70 9.33
CA ASN A 99 20.03 12.82 8.59
C ASN A 99 18.52 13.00 8.81
N SER A 100 17.92 12.23 9.72
CA SER A 100 16.48 12.16 9.93
C SER A 100 16.08 12.65 11.32
N ASP A 101 14.96 13.36 11.39
CA ASP A 101 14.43 13.95 12.63
C ASP A 101 13.75 12.85 13.49
N PRO A 102 14.28 12.54 14.69
CA PRO A 102 13.77 11.46 15.54
C PRO A 102 12.41 11.76 16.15
N ASP A 103 11.99 13.03 16.25
CA ASP A 103 10.81 13.43 17.02
C ASP A 103 9.48 12.99 16.39
N GLN A 104 9.51 12.52 15.14
CA GLN A 104 8.32 12.09 14.41
C GLN A 104 8.00 10.60 14.59
N VAL A 105 8.81 9.86 15.34
CA VAL A 105 8.77 8.39 15.45
C VAL A 105 8.69 7.99 16.94
N ASP A 106 7.83 7.03 17.26
CA ASP A 106 7.64 6.58 18.65
C ASP A 106 8.79 5.68 19.13
N VAL A 107 9.28 4.79 18.27
CA VAL A 107 10.39 3.88 18.57
C VAL A 107 11.45 3.99 17.48
N ILE A 108 12.64 4.42 17.88
CA ILE A 108 13.76 4.67 16.99
C ILE A 108 14.73 3.49 17.06
N ILE A 109 15.04 2.92 15.90
CA ILE A 109 16.13 1.97 15.72
C ILE A 109 17.25 2.71 14.98
N PRO A 110 18.37 3.04 15.64
CA PRO A 110 19.50 3.68 14.98
C PRO A 110 20.17 2.69 14.02
N SER A 111 20.44 3.14 12.80
CA SER A 111 21.16 2.38 11.75
C SER A 111 22.20 3.23 11.05
#